data_AF-A0A1G9K466-F1
#
_entry.id   AF-A0A1G9K466-F1
#
_cell.length_a   1.000
_cell.length_b   1.000
_cell.length_c   1.000
_cell.angle_alpha   90.00
_cell.angle_beta   90.00
_cell.angle_gamma   90.00
#
_symmetry.space_group_name_H-M   'P 1'
#
loop_
_entity.id
_entity.type
_entity.pdbx_description
1 polymer ?
#
loop_
_entity_poly.entity_id
_entity_poly.type
_entity_poly.pdbx_seq_one_letter_code
_entity_poly.pdbx_strand_id
1 'polypeptide(L)'
;MMGPRQEAQGALFYDFSLEDPVPRDHLLRSIDRFVDLSSMRSHIAAFYSHTGRPSIDPELLIRMLIVGYCFGIRSERRLCEEVHLNLAYKWFCRL
;
A
#
# COMPACT_ATOMS: atom_id res chain seq x y z
N MET A 1 13.89 -0.14 13.26
CA MET A 1 13.80 1.04 12.37
C MET A 1 12.48 1.05 11.62
N MET A 2 11.87 2.22 11.42
CA MET A 2 10.69 2.36 10.56
C MET A 2 11.08 2.15 9.10
N GLY A 3 10.28 1.40 8.34
CA GLY A 3 10.48 1.19 6.91
C GLY A 3 10.55 2.50 6.12
N PRO A 4 11.18 2.55 4.94
CA PRO A 4 11.09 3.69 4.04
C PRO A 4 9.73 3.73 3.33
N ARG A 5 9.26 4.91 2.92
CA ARG A 5 8.07 5.04 2.06
C ARG A 5 8.43 4.49 0.68
N GLN A 6 7.61 3.58 0.15
CA GLN A 6 7.74 3.16 -1.24
C GLN A 6 6.98 4.17 -2.10
N GLU A 7 7.73 4.99 -2.82
CA GLU A 7 7.18 5.86 -3.85
C GLU A 7 7.47 5.22 -5.20
N ALA A 8 6.41 4.92 -5.96
CA ALA A 8 6.55 4.48 -7.33
C ALA A 8 7.26 5.58 -8.12
N GLN A 9 8.50 5.34 -8.55
CA GLN A 9 9.14 6.22 -9.52
C GLN A 9 8.35 6.11 -10.83
N GLY A 10 7.77 7.23 -11.27
CA GLY A 10 7.16 7.31 -12.59
C GLY A 10 8.16 6.84 -13.64
N ALA A 11 7.76 5.89 -14.48
CA ALA A 11 8.62 5.39 -15.53
C ALA A 11 8.89 6.53 -16.51
N LEU A 12 10.12 7.06 -16.50
CA LEU A 12 10.55 8.14 -17.38
C LEU A 12 10.46 7.79 -18.88
N PHE A 13 10.22 6.51 -19.21
CA PHE A 13 10.28 5.97 -20.58
C PHE A 13 9.19 4.93 -20.93
N TYR A 14 8.24 4.64 -20.03
CA TYR A 14 7.11 3.74 -20.30
C TYR A 14 5.82 4.33 -19.74
N ASP A 15 4.84 4.61 -20.61
CA ASP A 15 3.54 5.18 -20.26
C ASP A 15 2.60 4.09 -19.71
N PHE A 16 3.00 3.44 -18.61
CA PHE A 16 2.14 2.49 -17.92
C PHE A 16 1.70 3.10 -16.59
N SER A 17 0.50 3.70 -16.61
CA SER A 17 -0.16 4.20 -15.42
C SER A 17 -1.06 3.11 -14.84
N LEU A 18 -0.95 2.87 -13.53
CA LEU A 18 -1.90 2.03 -12.81
C LEU A 18 -3.29 2.68 -12.70
N GLU A 19 -3.43 3.97 -13.04
CA GLU A 19 -4.74 4.64 -13.09
C GLU A 19 -5.64 4.08 -14.20
N ASP A 20 -5.07 3.68 -15.33
CA ASP A 20 -5.83 3.25 -16.50
C ASP A 20 -6.49 1.86 -16.35
N PRO A 21 -5.81 0.82 -15.83
CA PRO A 21 -6.39 -0.51 -15.74
C PRO A 21 -7.39 -0.69 -14.59
N VAL A 22 -7.44 0.21 -13.60
CA VAL A 22 -8.34 0.07 -12.44
C VAL A 22 -9.66 0.80 -12.69
N PRO A 23 -10.80 0.08 -12.85
CA PRO A 23 -12.09 0.69 -13.14
C PRO A 23 -12.49 1.76 -12.13
N ARG A 24 -13.14 2.84 -12.59
CA ARG A 24 -13.52 3.99 -11.74
C ARG A 24 -14.49 3.63 -10.62
N ASP A 25 -15.32 2.62 -10.85
CA ASP A 25 -16.31 2.06 -9.93
C ASP A 25 -15.74 0.97 -9.01
N HIS A 26 -14.44 0.65 -9.10
CA HIS A 26 -13.80 -0.35 -8.25
C HIS A 26 -13.86 0.05 -6.76
N LEU A 27 -14.19 -0.90 -5.88
CA LEU A 27 -14.35 -0.69 -4.44
C LEU A 27 -13.16 0.05 -3.81
N LEU A 28 -11.93 -0.37 -4.13
CA LEU A 28 -10.71 0.25 -3.58
C LEU A 28 -10.55 1.72 -3.96
N ARG A 29 -11.07 2.19 -5.11
CA ARG A 29 -11.09 3.62 -5.43
C ARG A 29 -12.03 4.38 -4.51
N SER A 30 -13.18 3.79 -4.19
CA SER A 30 -14.13 4.38 -3.25
C SER A 30 -13.55 4.46 -1.85
N ILE A 31 -12.80 3.44 -1.41
CA ILE A 31 -12.13 3.42 -0.11
C ILE A 31 -10.97 4.42 -0.08
N ASP A 32 -10.12 4.48 -1.12
CA ASP A 32 -8.95 5.37 -1.14
C ASP A 32 -9.29 6.84 -0.93
N ARG A 33 -10.45 7.30 -1.43
CA ARG A 33 -10.97 8.65 -1.19
C ARG A 33 -11.10 9.04 0.29
N PHE A 34 -11.24 8.05 1.18
CA PHE A 34 -11.43 8.27 2.61
C PHE A 34 -10.22 7.82 3.45
N VAL A 35 -9.19 7.23 2.84
CA VAL A 35 -8.01 6.72 3.54
C VAL A 35 -6.86 7.73 3.42
N ASP A 36 -6.87 8.72 4.32
CA ASP A 36 -5.75 9.63 4.52
C ASP A 36 -4.82 9.11 5.64
N LEU A 37 -3.61 8.70 5.25
CA LEU A 37 -2.56 8.22 6.17
C LEU A 37 -1.35 9.17 6.24
N SER A 38 -1.46 10.39 5.69
CA SER A 38 -0.35 11.35 5.54
C SER A 38 0.38 11.67 6.86
N SER A 39 -0.38 11.76 7.95
CA SER A 39 0.11 12.05 9.31
C SER A 39 0.56 10.81 10.09
N MET A 40 0.38 9.60 9.55
CA MET A 40 0.56 8.38 10.32
C MET A 40 1.97 8.21 10.85
N ARG A 41 2.96 8.44 9.99
CA ARG A 41 4.37 8.30 10.34
C ARG A 41 4.78 9.15 11.52
N SER A 42 4.33 10.41 11.60
CA SER A 42 4.69 11.29 12.71
C SER A 42 4.11 10.80 14.03
N HIS A 43 2.87 10.28 14.02
CA HIS A 43 2.23 9.75 15.23
C HIS A 43 2.92 8.51 15.79
N ILE A 44 3.47 7.65 14.92
CA ILE A 44 4.03 6.36 15.35
C ILE A 44 5.55 6.31 15.38
N ALA A 45 6.24 7.33 14.86
CA ALA A 45 7.70 7.35 14.75
C ALA A 45 8.41 7.07 16.09
N ALA A 46 7.88 7.60 17.19
CA ALA A 46 8.44 7.42 18.53
C ALA A 46 8.46 5.95 19.01
N PHE A 47 7.62 5.08 18.44
CA PHE A 47 7.53 3.67 18.83
C PHE A 47 8.49 2.77 18.03
N TYR A 48 9.14 3.29 16.99
CA TYR A 48 10.10 2.51 16.20
C TYR A 48 11.51 2.62 16.78
N SER A 49 12.17 1.47 16.96
CA SER A 49 13.59 1.44 17.33
C SER A 49 14.46 2.16 16.27
N HIS A 50 15.50 2.87 16.72
CA HIS A 50 16.53 3.44 15.86
C HIS A 50 17.52 2.41 15.31
N THR A 51 17.43 1.14 15.69
CA THR A 51 18.32 0.05 15.22
C THR A 51 17.53 -1.13 14.67
N GLY A 52 18.24 -2.12 14.10
CA GLY A 52 17.68 -3.35 13.55
C GLY A 52 17.17 -3.23 12.11
N ARG A 53 16.58 -4.31 11.60
CA ARG A 53 16.03 -4.36 10.24
C ARG A 53 14.86 -3.36 10.10
N PRO A 54 14.81 -2.55 9.04
CA PRO A 54 13.66 -1.72 8.75
C PRO A 54 12.39 -2.57 8.58
N SER A 55 11.28 -2.09 9.16
CA SER A 55 9.96 -2.69 8.93
C SER A 55 9.46 -2.45 7.50
N ILE A 56 8.28 -2.98 7.17
CA ILE A 56 7.47 -2.47 6.05
C ILE A 56 7.05 -1.02 6.37
N ASP A 57 6.82 -0.21 5.34
CA ASP A 57 6.22 1.11 5.49
C ASP A 57 4.85 0.99 6.21
N PRO A 58 4.62 1.71 7.32
CA PRO A 58 3.35 1.61 8.05
C PRO A 58 2.12 1.95 7.20
N GLU A 59 2.22 2.91 6.28
CA GLU A 59 1.11 3.28 5.40
C GLU A 59 0.77 2.14 4.42
N LEU A 60 1.80 1.53 3.83
CA LEU A 60 1.67 0.35 2.98
C LEU A 60 1.04 -0.82 3.75
N LEU A 61 1.53 -1.11 4.97
CA LEU A 61 1.01 -2.20 5.78
C LEU A 61 -0.50 -2.06 6.01
N ILE A 62 -0.98 -0.87 6.35
CA ILE A 62 -2.41 -0.64 6.57
C ILE A 62 -3.21 -0.77 5.29
N ARG A 63 -2.70 -0.25 4.16
CA ARG A 63 -3.35 -0.41 2.85
C ARG A 63 -3.47 -1.89 2.48
N MET A 64 -2.42 -2.68 2.68
CA MET A 64 -2.46 -4.13 2.48
C MET A 64 -3.50 -4.79 3.40
N LEU A 65 -3.54 -4.44 4.69
CA LEU A 65 -4.52 -5.00 5.62
C LEU A 65 -5.96 -4.67 5.21
N ILE A 66 -6.24 -3.44 4.75
CA ILE A 66 -7.55 -3.05 4.21
C ILE A 66 -7.95 -3.96 3.04
N VAL A 67 -7.04 -4.20 2.09
CA VAL A 67 -7.27 -5.17 0.99
C VAL A 67 -7.60 -6.55 1.56
N GLY A 68 -6.81 -7.02 2.52
CA GLY A 68 -7.04 -8.32 3.17
C GLY A 68 -8.43 -8.45 3.81
N TYR A 69 -8.88 -7.42 4.52
CA TYR A 69 -10.21 -7.40 5.13
C TYR A 69 -11.34 -7.29 4.10
N CYS A 70 -11.21 -6.43 3.08
CA CYS A 70 -12.24 -6.24 2.05
C CYS A 70 -12.45 -7.48 1.19
N PHE A 71 -11.39 -8.24 0.88
CA PHE A 71 -11.44 -9.39 -0.02
C PHE A 71 -11.31 -10.74 0.72
N GLY A 72 -11.33 -10.74 2.05
CA GLY A 72 -11.31 -11.96 2.85
C GLY A 72 -9.98 -12.73 2.82
N ILE A 73 -8.86 -12.07 2.50
CA ILE A 73 -7.53 -12.69 2.50
C ILE A 73 -6.99 -12.72 3.93
N ARG A 74 -7.05 -13.89 4.57
CA ARG A 74 -6.65 -14.08 5.97
C ARG A 74 -5.15 -14.35 6.18
N SER A 75 -4.46 -14.81 5.14
CA SER A 75 -3.03 -15.10 5.20
C SER A 75 -2.23 -13.90 4.72
N GLU A 76 -1.36 -13.37 5.57
CA GLU A 76 -0.45 -12.27 5.21
C GLU A 76 0.50 -12.68 4.09
N ARG A 77 0.95 -13.95 4.09
CA ARG A 77 1.80 -14.48 3.02
C ARG A 77 1.08 -14.45 1.67
N ARG A 78 -0.18 -14.88 1.64
CA ARG A 78 -1.03 -14.78 0.44
C ARG A 78 -1.33 -13.33 0.07
N LEU A 79 -1.57 -12.46 1.05
CA LEU A 79 -1.82 -11.05 0.81
C LEU A 79 -0.62 -10.38 0.10
N CYS A 80 0.61 -10.69 0.52
CA CYS A 80 1.80 -10.24 -0.18
C CYS A 80 1.86 -10.74 -1.64
N GLU A 81 1.50 -12.00 -1.89
CA GLU A 81 1.44 -12.57 -3.24
C GLU A 81 0.37 -11.87 -4.10
N GLU A 82 -0.84 -11.70 -3.57
CA GLU A 82 -1.96 -11.05 -4.24
C GLU A 82 -1.65 -9.58 -4.56
N VAL A 83 -1.05 -8.83 -3.62
CA VAL A 83 -0.60 -7.46 -3.86
C VAL A 83 0.49 -7.41 -4.93
N HIS A 84 1.30 -8.46 -5.09
CA HIS A 84 2.29 -8.50 -6.17
C HIS A 84 1.69 -8.77 -7.56
N LEU A 85 0.54 -9.43 -7.63
CA LEU A 85 -0.06 -9.90 -8.88
C LEU A 85 -1.25 -9.05 -9.34
N ASN A 86 -2.01 -8.49 -8.40
CA ASN A 86 -3.25 -7.78 -8.69
C ASN A 86 -3.00 -6.27 -8.86
N LEU A 87 -3.29 -5.75 -10.05
CA LEU A 87 -3.08 -4.33 -10.40
C LEU A 87 -3.89 -3.38 -9.53
N ALA A 88 -5.13 -3.73 -9.17
CA ALA A 88 -5.95 -2.88 -8.30
C ALA A 88 -5.40 -2.82 -6.87
N TYR A 89 -4.78 -3.91 -6.40
CA TYR A 89 -4.17 -3.97 -5.08
C TYR A 89 -2.86 -3.18 -5.06
N LYS A 90 -2.03 -3.30 -6.10
CA LYS A 90 -0.83 -2.45 -6.29
C LYS A 90 -1.19 -0.97 -6.32
N TRP A 91 -2.17 -0.61 -7.14
CA TRP A 91 -2.68 0.75 -7.26
C TRP A 91 -3.10 1.29 -5.89
N PHE A 92 -3.94 0.54 -5.15
CA PHE A 92 -4.39 0.96 -3.82
C PHE A 92 -3.24 1.03 -2.80
N CYS A 93 -2.22 0.18 -2.92
CA CYS A 93 -1.05 0.17 -2.05
C CYS A 93 0.00 1.22 -2.43
N ARG A 94 -0.20 1.99 -3.51
CA ARG A 94 0.76 2.98 -4.06
C ARG A 94 2.11 2.36 -4.44
N LEU A 95 2.08 1.13 -4.95
CA LEU A 95 3.24 0.34 -5.38
C LEU A 95 3.52 0.44 -6.88
#